data_AF-A0A365U660-F1
#
_entry.id   AF-A0A365U660-F1
#
_cell.length_a   1.000
_cell.length_b   1.000
_cell.length_c   1.000
_cell.angle_alpha   90.00
_cell.angle_beta   90.00
_cell.angle_gamma   90.00
#
_symmetry.space_group_name_H-M   'P 1'
#
loop_
_entity.id
_entity.type
_entity.pdbx_description
1 polymer ?
#
loop_
_entity_poly.entity_id
_entity_poly.type
_entity_poly.pdbx_seq_one_letter_code
_entity_poly.pdbx_strand_id
1 'polypeptide(L)'
;MSQSEFAEVVGGIAADIAGKPVDDSLQAYLNETYPADGETFARLKALCAQGEAEGWLMAREAGGIKFGRAIKPGAEAGSFSVDVVRMKDVKGPHHLHPNGEIGAVMSLDGAPKFDGWPEGWYVYGPGTDHHPTVEGGDAHVLYLLPEGAIEFTGK
;
A
#
# COMPACT_ATOMS: atom_id res chain seq x y z
N MET A 1 -16.64 -7.78 -9.81
CA MET A 1 -17.27 -6.51 -9.36
C MET A 1 -16.36 -5.81 -8.35
N SER A 2 -15.96 -6.49 -7.27
CA SER A 2 -14.96 -6.00 -6.30
C SER A 2 -13.62 -5.60 -6.93
N GLN A 3 -13.05 -6.43 -7.82
CA GLN A 3 -11.76 -6.12 -8.46
C GLN A 3 -11.81 -4.88 -9.35
N SER A 4 -12.87 -4.72 -10.14
CA SER A 4 -13.05 -3.53 -10.99
C SER A 4 -13.26 -2.27 -10.16
N GLU A 5 -14.00 -2.38 -9.05
CA GLU A 5 -14.22 -1.25 -8.15
C GLU A 5 -12.96 -0.88 -7.37
N PHE A 6 -12.16 -1.86 -6.94
CA PHE A 6 -10.83 -1.61 -6.37
C PHE A 6 -9.96 -0.83 -7.36
N ALA A 7 -9.96 -1.24 -8.63
CA ALA A 7 -9.20 -0.53 -9.66
C ALA A 7 -9.71 0.90 -9.90
N GLU A 8 -11.02 1.13 -9.83
CA GLU A 8 -11.61 2.47 -9.94
C GLU A 8 -11.21 3.37 -8.76
N VAL A 9 -11.32 2.88 -7.52
CA VAL A 9 -10.95 3.64 -6.32
C VAL A 9 -9.46 3.99 -6.33
N VAL A 10 -8.59 2.99 -6.54
CA VAL A 10 -7.14 3.22 -6.54
C VAL A 10 -6.71 4.04 -7.76
N GLY A 11 -7.36 3.85 -8.92
CA GLY A 11 -7.13 4.66 -10.11
C GLY A 11 -7.47 6.13 -9.90
N GLY A 12 -8.56 6.43 -9.19
CA GLY A 12 -8.94 7.79 -8.81
C GLY A 12 -7.89 8.46 -7.91
N ILE A 13 -7.42 7.75 -6.88
CA ILE A 13 -6.35 8.24 -5.98
C ILE A 13 -5.06 8.44 -6.77
N ALA A 14 -4.67 7.48 -7.60
CA ALA A 14 -3.46 7.54 -8.42
C ALA A 14 -3.48 8.72 -9.41
N ALA A 15 -4.64 9.00 -10.01
CA ALA A 15 -4.81 10.15 -10.89
C ALA A 15 -4.71 11.48 -10.13
N ASP A 16 -5.24 11.54 -8.91
CA ASP A 16 -5.19 12.74 -8.07
C ASP A 16 -3.75 13.07 -7.61
N ILE A 17 -2.94 12.05 -7.30
CA ILE A 17 -1.55 12.25 -6.88
C ILE A 17 -0.53 12.30 -8.02
N ALA A 18 -0.97 12.10 -9.27
CA ALA A 18 -0.09 12.05 -10.42
C ALA A 18 0.74 13.34 -10.57
N GLY A 19 2.07 13.18 -10.69
CA GLY A 19 3.00 14.29 -10.86
C GLY A 19 3.29 15.11 -9.60
N LYS A 20 2.70 14.77 -8.45
CA LYS A 20 3.08 15.38 -7.16
C LYS A 20 4.45 14.83 -6.70
N PRO A 21 5.27 15.62 -5.99
CA PRO A 21 6.48 15.13 -5.34
C PRO A 21 6.16 13.99 -4.36
N VAL A 22 6.99 12.94 -4.34
CA VAL A 22 6.85 11.83 -3.40
C VAL A 22 7.62 12.17 -2.12
N ASP A 23 7.00 12.97 -1.25
CA ASP A 23 7.58 13.45 0.01
C ASP A 23 6.50 13.69 1.09
N ASP A 24 6.90 14.26 2.23
CA ASP A 24 6.02 14.57 3.37
C ASP A 24 4.82 15.45 2.99
N SER A 25 4.94 16.29 1.95
CA SER A 25 3.82 17.13 1.50
C SER A 25 2.71 16.29 0.86
N LEU A 26 3.08 15.22 0.15
CA LEU A 26 2.13 14.26 -0.40
C LEU A 26 1.48 13.42 0.69
N GLN A 27 2.24 13.03 1.71
CA GLN A 27 1.68 12.35 2.87
C GLN A 27 0.62 13.20 3.58
N ALA A 28 0.93 14.48 3.82
CA ALA A 28 -0.01 15.41 4.44
C ALA A 28 -1.27 15.58 3.57
N TYR A 29 -1.09 15.76 2.26
CA TYR A 29 -2.19 15.87 1.30
C TYR A 29 -3.12 14.65 1.30
N LEU A 30 -2.56 13.44 1.31
CA LEU A 30 -3.33 12.19 1.32
C LEU A 30 -4.12 12.01 2.62
N ASN A 31 -3.51 12.32 3.77
CA ASN A 31 -4.21 12.23 5.06
C ASN A 31 -5.26 13.34 5.25
N GLU A 32 -5.15 14.47 4.56
CA GLU A 32 -6.20 15.50 4.53
C GLU A 32 -7.34 15.14 3.56
N THR A 33 -6.99 14.67 2.36
CA THR A 33 -7.95 14.40 1.26
C THR A 33 -8.69 13.08 1.44
N TYR A 34 -7.99 12.05 1.90
CA TYR A 34 -8.49 10.68 2.09
C TYR A 34 -8.15 10.18 3.51
N PRO A 35 -8.66 10.84 4.57
CA PRO A 35 -8.30 10.51 5.95
C PRO A 35 -8.70 9.07 6.31
N ALA A 36 -8.02 8.50 7.30
CA ALA A 36 -8.23 7.12 7.76
C ALA A 36 -9.69 6.81 8.18
N ASP A 37 -10.40 7.81 8.71
CA ASP A 37 -11.82 7.73 9.10
C ASP A 37 -12.79 8.19 7.98
N GLY A 38 -12.26 8.49 6.79
CA GLY A 38 -13.02 8.93 5.62
C GLY A 38 -13.60 7.79 4.79
N GLU A 39 -14.62 8.12 3.99
CA GLU A 39 -15.38 7.15 3.19
C GLU A 39 -14.51 6.41 2.15
N THR A 40 -13.63 7.13 1.44
CA THR A 40 -12.73 6.53 0.44
C THR A 40 -11.77 5.54 1.08
N PHE A 41 -11.19 5.88 2.23
CA PHE A 41 -10.25 4.99 2.94
C PHE A 41 -10.98 3.75 3.47
N ALA A 42 -12.15 3.94 4.09
CA ALA A 42 -13.00 2.84 4.54
C ALA A 42 -13.41 1.92 3.37
N ARG A 43 -13.71 2.49 2.19
CA ARG A 43 -14.06 1.71 1.00
C ARG A 43 -12.87 0.90 0.49
N LEU A 44 -11.69 1.52 0.39
CA LEU A 44 -10.45 0.85 -0.01
C LEU A 44 -10.12 -0.32 0.93
N LYS A 45 -10.21 -0.10 2.24
CA LYS A 45 -10.03 -1.13 3.27
C LYS A 45 -10.99 -2.30 3.11
N ALA A 46 -12.28 -2.03 2.89
CA ALA A 46 -13.26 -3.08 2.65
C ALA A 46 -12.96 -3.89 1.37
N LEU A 47 -12.53 -3.22 0.29
CA LEU A 47 -12.16 -3.88 -0.97
C LEU A 47 -10.89 -4.73 -0.83
N CYS A 48 -9.91 -4.30 -0.02
CA CYS A 48 -8.73 -5.11 0.30
C CYS A 48 -9.12 -6.40 1.04
N ALA A 49 -9.97 -6.29 2.07
CA ALA A 49 -10.47 -7.45 2.82
C ALA A 49 -11.29 -8.40 1.93
N GLN A 50 -12.17 -7.85 1.09
CA GLN A 50 -12.93 -8.64 0.13
C GLN A 50 -12.03 -9.33 -0.90
N GLY A 51 -11.03 -8.62 -1.43
CA GLY A 51 -10.08 -9.16 -2.40
C GLY A 51 -9.17 -10.24 -1.84
N GLU A 52 -8.84 -10.17 -0.55
CA GLU A 52 -8.18 -11.28 0.16
C GLU A 52 -9.12 -12.50 0.26
N ALA A 53 -10.35 -12.28 0.73
CA ALA A 53 -11.32 -13.35 0.94
C ALA A 53 -11.69 -14.07 -0.37
N GLU A 54 -11.74 -13.33 -1.48
CA GLU A 54 -11.99 -13.86 -2.83
C GLU A 54 -10.72 -14.43 -3.50
N GLY A 55 -9.54 -14.19 -2.92
CA GLY A 55 -8.27 -14.78 -3.34
C GLY A 55 -7.61 -14.13 -4.57
N TRP A 56 -8.07 -12.98 -5.04
CA TRP A 56 -7.51 -12.32 -6.23
C TRP A 56 -6.44 -11.26 -5.92
N LEU A 57 -6.46 -10.65 -4.72
CA LEU A 57 -5.56 -9.51 -4.38
C LEU A 57 -4.19 -9.96 -3.83
N MET A 58 -4.19 -10.83 -2.83
CA MET A 58 -2.98 -11.31 -2.13
C MET A 58 -2.84 -12.84 -2.26
N ALA A 59 -2.82 -13.32 -3.50
CA ALA A 59 -2.87 -14.76 -3.82
C ALA A 59 -1.58 -15.55 -3.52
N ARG A 60 -0.49 -14.87 -3.16
CA ARG A 60 0.82 -15.48 -2.89
C ARG A 60 1.20 -15.29 -1.44
N GLU A 61 1.97 -16.22 -0.88
CA GLU A 61 2.45 -16.15 0.50
C GLU A 61 3.89 -16.66 0.60
N ALA A 62 4.72 -15.93 1.35
CA ALA A 62 6.08 -16.33 1.70
C ALA A 62 6.51 -15.64 2.99
N GLY A 63 7.21 -16.37 3.87
CA GLY A 63 7.74 -15.79 5.12
C GLY A 63 6.66 -15.23 6.07
N GLY A 64 5.43 -15.76 6.01
CA GLY A 64 4.30 -15.26 6.80
C GLY A 64 3.66 -13.97 6.27
N ILE A 65 4.04 -13.54 5.07
CA ILE A 65 3.49 -12.36 4.39
C ILE A 65 2.68 -12.82 3.19
N LYS A 66 1.42 -12.42 3.10
CA LYS A 66 0.64 -12.56 1.86
C LYS A 66 0.85 -11.34 0.98
N PHE A 67 0.93 -11.50 -0.33
CA PHE A 67 1.24 -10.41 -1.24
C PHE A 67 0.67 -10.63 -2.65
N GLY A 68 0.47 -9.53 -3.37
CA GLY A 68 0.16 -9.56 -4.80
C GLY A 68 0.14 -8.18 -5.43
N ARG A 69 0.50 -8.13 -6.72
CA ARG A 69 0.36 -6.95 -7.57
C ARG A 69 -1.00 -6.99 -8.25
N ALA A 70 -1.92 -6.12 -7.82
CA ALA A 70 -3.26 -6.01 -8.39
C ALA A 70 -3.27 -5.22 -9.70
N ILE A 71 -2.47 -4.15 -9.78
CA ILE A 71 -2.43 -3.26 -10.94
C ILE A 71 -0.98 -3.10 -11.38
N LYS A 72 -0.72 -3.26 -12.67
CA LYS A 72 0.61 -3.07 -13.26
C LYS A 72 0.81 -1.60 -13.65
N PRO A 73 2.05 -1.10 -13.68
CA PRO A 73 2.34 0.20 -14.28
C PRO A 73 1.80 0.28 -15.71
N GLY A 74 1.20 1.41 -16.05
CA GLY A 74 0.57 1.70 -17.34
C GLY A 74 -0.90 1.24 -17.46
N ALA A 75 -1.50 0.73 -16.37
CA ALA A 75 -2.90 0.30 -16.34
C ALA A 75 -3.79 1.33 -15.61
N GLU A 76 -4.79 0.90 -14.84
CA GLU A 76 -5.81 1.76 -14.22
C GLU A 76 -5.22 2.80 -13.25
N ALA A 77 -4.04 2.54 -12.67
CA ALA A 77 -3.33 3.43 -11.76
C ALA A 77 -2.24 4.28 -12.45
N GLY A 78 -2.33 4.50 -13.77
CA GLY A 78 -1.37 5.33 -14.51
C GLY A 78 0.04 4.75 -14.45
N SER A 79 1.05 5.55 -14.11
CA SER A 79 2.45 5.08 -14.00
C SER A 79 2.72 4.24 -12.74
N PHE A 80 1.81 4.20 -11.77
CA PHE A 80 2.01 3.44 -10.53
C PHE A 80 1.71 1.95 -10.75
N SER A 81 2.45 1.06 -10.09
CA SER A 81 1.91 -0.25 -9.74
C SER A 81 1.12 -0.17 -8.44
N VAL A 82 0.18 -1.10 -8.26
CA VAL A 82 -0.54 -1.28 -7.01
C VAL A 82 -0.28 -2.68 -6.50
N ASP A 83 0.40 -2.74 -5.37
CA ASP A 83 0.74 -3.96 -4.66
C ASP A 83 0.04 -3.91 -3.29
N VAL A 84 -0.47 -5.05 -2.82
CA VAL A 84 -1.07 -5.14 -1.47
C VAL A 84 -0.47 -6.32 -0.76
N VAL A 85 -0.18 -6.15 0.52
CA VAL A 85 0.31 -7.20 1.40
C VAL A 85 -0.53 -7.32 2.66
N ARG A 86 -0.55 -8.51 3.25
CA ARG A 86 -1.01 -8.74 4.62
C ARG A 86 0.18 -9.13 5.47
N MET A 87 0.34 -8.43 6.58
CA MET A 87 1.45 -8.61 7.51
C MET A 87 0.90 -8.63 8.93
N LYS A 88 1.34 -9.61 9.72
CA LYS A 88 0.97 -9.75 11.14
C LYS A 88 2.21 -10.00 11.98
N ASP A 89 2.56 -9.04 12.83
CA ASP A 89 3.71 -9.11 13.74
C ASP A 89 4.96 -9.72 13.07
N VAL A 90 5.31 -9.18 11.90
CA VAL A 90 6.30 -9.77 11.00
C VAL A 90 7.18 -8.70 10.36
N LYS A 91 8.46 -9.04 10.25
CA LYS A 91 9.49 -8.27 9.54
C LYS A 91 9.76 -8.91 8.18
N GLY A 92 9.55 -8.15 7.10
CA GLY A 92 9.77 -8.59 5.73
C GLY A 92 11.19 -8.38 5.21
N PRO A 93 11.45 -8.81 3.96
CA PRO A 93 12.76 -8.73 3.33
C PRO A 93 13.17 -7.28 3.01
N HIS A 94 14.46 -6.97 3.18
CA HIS A 94 15.00 -5.65 2.91
C HIS A 94 14.90 -5.27 1.43
N HIS A 95 14.39 -4.08 1.14
CA HIS A 95 14.32 -3.53 -0.19
C HIS A 95 14.51 -2.01 -0.22
N LEU A 96 14.86 -1.51 -1.40
CA LEU A 96 15.01 -0.10 -1.75
C LEU A 96 13.83 0.33 -2.63
N HIS A 97 13.41 1.58 -2.49
CA HIS A 97 12.41 2.26 -3.30
C HIS A 97 13.06 3.30 -4.21
N PRO A 98 13.49 2.97 -5.44
CA PRO A 98 14.23 3.89 -6.31
C PRO A 98 13.49 5.21 -6.57
N ASN A 99 12.17 5.12 -6.75
CA ASN A 99 11.30 6.26 -7.06
C ASN A 99 10.41 6.69 -5.87
N GLY A 100 10.59 6.06 -4.70
CA GLY A 100 9.75 6.25 -3.51
C GLY A 100 8.59 5.28 -3.44
N GLU A 101 7.85 5.35 -2.33
CA GLU A 101 6.66 4.54 -2.04
C GLU A 101 5.59 5.43 -1.43
N ILE A 102 4.37 5.34 -1.97
CA ILE A 102 3.19 5.90 -1.33
C ILE A 102 2.39 4.71 -0.80
N GLY A 103 2.04 4.71 0.48
CA GLY A 103 1.34 3.57 1.05
C GLY A 103 0.23 3.91 2.01
N ALA A 104 -0.65 2.93 2.22
CA ALA A 104 -1.76 2.99 3.16
C ALA A 104 -1.72 1.78 4.10
N VAL A 105 -1.76 2.04 5.40
CA VAL A 105 -1.87 1.02 6.46
C VAL A 105 -3.34 0.87 6.83
N MET A 106 -3.89 -0.32 6.68
CA MET A 106 -5.29 -0.64 7.00
C MET A 106 -5.33 -1.70 8.10
N SER A 107 -5.74 -1.30 9.30
CA SER A 107 -5.72 -2.16 10.49
C SER A 107 -6.80 -3.25 10.43
N LEU A 108 -6.43 -4.50 10.70
CA LEU A 108 -7.37 -5.64 10.74
C LEU A 108 -7.66 -6.11 12.16
N ASP A 109 -6.60 -6.28 12.96
CA ASP A 109 -6.67 -6.73 14.35
C ASP A 109 -5.56 -6.09 15.18
N GLY A 110 -5.85 -5.79 16.45
CA GLY A 110 -4.93 -5.07 17.33
C GLY A 110 -4.79 -3.58 17.00
N ALA A 111 -3.59 -3.03 17.23
CA ALA A 111 -3.23 -1.66 16.92
C ALA A 111 -1.93 -1.66 16.08
N PRO A 112 -1.98 -2.25 14.87
CA PRO A 112 -0.80 -2.49 14.06
C PRO A 112 -0.16 -1.17 13.64
N LYS A 113 1.17 -1.20 13.57
CA LYS A 113 1.97 -0.13 12.98
C LYS A 113 2.89 -0.69 11.91
N PHE A 114 2.87 -0.10 10.72
CA PHE A 114 3.82 -0.39 9.66
C PHE A 114 5.01 0.57 9.75
N ASP A 115 6.18 0.08 10.11
CA ASP A 115 7.39 0.89 10.32
C ASP A 115 7.15 2.10 11.25
N GLY A 116 6.28 1.90 12.24
CA GLY A 116 5.87 2.93 13.21
C GLY A 116 4.62 3.73 12.81
N TRP A 117 4.19 3.69 11.55
CA TRP A 117 2.99 4.36 11.06
C TRP A 117 1.70 3.63 11.47
N PRO A 118 0.73 4.30 12.12
CA PRO A 118 -0.57 3.72 12.41
C PRO A 118 -1.45 3.68 11.14
N GLU A 119 -2.73 3.31 11.30
CA GLU A 119 -3.72 3.40 10.22
C GLU A 119 -3.76 4.79 9.57
N GLY A 120 -3.71 4.83 8.24
CA GLY A 120 -3.62 6.05 7.44
C GLY A 120 -2.60 5.94 6.32
N TRP A 121 -2.25 7.09 5.72
CA TRP A 121 -1.27 7.16 4.64
C TRP A 121 0.12 7.50 5.15
N TYR A 122 1.13 6.90 4.53
CA TYR A 122 2.54 7.25 4.70
C TYR A 122 3.19 7.42 3.33
N VAL A 123 4.31 8.16 3.31
CA VAL A 123 5.15 8.31 2.11
C VAL A 123 6.61 8.11 2.48
N TYR A 124 7.28 7.29 1.71
CA TYR A 124 8.73 7.23 1.65
C TYR A 124 9.21 7.89 0.35
N GLY A 125 10.11 8.88 0.48
CA GLY A 125 10.68 9.54 -0.68
C GLY A 125 11.63 8.65 -1.51
N PRO A 126 12.07 9.11 -2.70
CA PRO A 126 12.98 8.35 -3.55
C PRO A 126 14.30 7.97 -2.86
N GLY A 127 14.72 6.73 -3.06
CA GLY A 127 15.99 6.19 -2.57
C GLY A 127 15.99 5.71 -1.12
N THR A 128 14.83 5.68 -0.45
CA THR A 128 14.70 5.07 0.87
C THR A 128 14.81 3.55 0.80
N ASP A 129 15.35 2.95 1.85
CA ASP A 129 15.36 1.51 2.03
C ASP A 129 14.89 1.13 3.43
N HIS A 130 14.30 -0.06 3.55
CA HIS A 130 13.80 -0.55 4.84
C HIS A 130 13.59 -2.06 4.85
N HIS A 131 13.38 -2.58 6.05
CA HIS A 131 12.70 -3.85 6.25
C HIS A 131 11.25 -3.55 6.61
N PRO A 132 10.28 -3.79 5.71
CA PRO A 132 8.88 -3.51 6.01
C PRO A 132 8.48 -4.31 7.24
N THR A 133 7.96 -3.66 8.27
CA THR A 133 7.66 -4.34 9.54
C THR A 133 6.28 -3.94 10.03
N VAL A 134 5.41 -4.91 10.28
CA VAL A 134 4.19 -4.69 11.07
C VAL A 134 4.41 -5.18 12.49
N GLU A 135 4.13 -4.32 13.47
CA GLU A 135 4.15 -4.66 14.90
C GLU A 135 2.83 -4.29 15.57
N GLY A 136 2.43 -5.06 16.58
CA GLY A 136 1.28 -4.76 17.43
C GLY A 136 -0.08 -5.16 16.84
N GLY A 137 -0.08 -6.04 15.83
CA GLY A 137 -1.31 -6.49 15.19
C GLY A 137 -1.15 -7.03 13.78
N ASP A 138 -2.26 -7.00 13.05
CA ASP A 138 -2.44 -7.50 11.68
C ASP A 138 -2.95 -6.37 10.80
N ALA A 139 -2.33 -6.15 9.65
CA ALA A 139 -2.70 -5.09 8.73
C ALA A 139 -2.62 -5.53 7.27
N HIS A 140 -3.48 -4.94 6.44
CA HIS A 140 -3.18 -4.78 5.02
C HIS A 140 -2.33 -3.54 4.83
N VAL A 141 -1.30 -3.64 3.98
CA VAL A 141 -0.52 -2.49 3.54
C VAL A 141 -0.59 -2.44 2.02
N LEU A 142 -1.13 -1.34 1.49
CA LEU A 142 -1.17 -1.06 0.07
C LEU A 142 0.01 -0.17 -0.31
N TYR A 143 0.61 -0.42 -1.47
CA TYR A 143 1.68 0.36 -2.06
C TYR A 143 1.27 0.86 -3.45
N LEU A 144 1.42 2.15 -3.67
CA LEU A 144 1.46 2.82 -4.96
C LEU A 144 2.93 3.11 -5.28
N LEU A 145 3.53 2.27 -6.12
CA LEU A 145 4.96 2.36 -6.46
C LEU A 145 5.12 3.06 -7.81
N PRO A 146 5.79 4.23 -7.90
CA PRO A 146 6.03 4.89 -9.18
C PRO A 146 6.82 3.98 -10.12
N GLU A 147 6.27 3.74 -11.31
CA GLU A 147 6.81 2.81 -12.32
C GLU A 147 6.91 1.35 -11.85
N GLY A 148 6.31 1.02 -10.69
CA GLY A 148 6.39 -0.29 -10.06
C GLY A 148 7.79 -0.67 -9.58
N ALA A 149 8.67 0.32 -9.39
CA ALA A 149 10.07 0.14 -9.04
C ALA A 149 10.26 -0.24 -7.56
N ILE A 150 10.89 -1.39 -7.32
CA ILE A 150 11.28 -1.90 -6.00
C ILE A 150 12.47 -2.84 -6.18
N GLU A 151 13.49 -2.70 -5.34
CA GLU A 151 14.72 -3.48 -5.44
C GLU A 151 14.99 -4.27 -4.15
N PHE A 152 14.80 -5.59 -4.20
CA PHE A 152 15.18 -6.47 -3.10
C PHE A 152 16.69 -6.64 -3.04
N THR A 153 17.29 -6.32 -1.90
CA THR A 153 18.75 -6.22 -1.76
C THR A 153 19.40 -7.44 -1.11
N GLY A 154 18.62 -8.30 -0.45
CA GLY A 154 19.13 -9.47 0.29
C GLY A 154 19.99 -9.14 1.51
N LYS A 155 19.97 -7.88 1.99
CA LYS A 155 20.57 -7.49 3.28
C LYS A 155 19.90 -8.21 4.45
#